data_AF-A0AA87DKV4-F1
#
_entry.id   AF-A0AA87DKV4-F1
#
_cell.length_a   1.000
_cell.length_b   1.000
_cell.length_c   1.000
_cell.angle_alpha   90.00
_cell.angle_beta   90.00
_cell.angle_gamma   90.00
#
_symmetry.space_group_name_H-M   'P 1'
#
loop_
_entity.id
_entity.type
_entity.pdbx_description
1 polymer ?
#
loop_
_entity_poly.entity_id
_entity_poly.type
_entity_poly.pdbx_seq_one_letter_code
_entity_poly.pdbx_strand_id
1 'polypeptide(L)'
;MRQIVKPIKDSWVLHSVQESLLKDFDLGCRNYTIFQTGKATLLRVSDVLRLKKSDVYDERGRVKKNAYIIDKKTKKPNTLYLNPIRQDLENYYDWLEEWQKEHPTQTVFYSPWLFPSFKRPEKHIDERRYYMIMYKVGKKLNIDYLGTHTMRKTGAYRVYEQTNHNIALVMKLLNHSSEDMTLAYLGLDQETREHILDTIDFG
;
A
#
# COMPACT_ATOMS: atom_id res chain seq x y z
N MET A 1 -16.47 3.98 -17.76
CA MET A 1 -15.18 3.31 -17.99
C MET A 1 -14.57 2.89 -16.66
N ARG A 2 -14.21 1.61 -16.48
CA ARG A 2 -13.40 1.19 -15.32
C ARG A 2 -12.01 1.80 -15.50
N GLN A 3 -11.54 2.60 -14.53
CA GLN A 3 -10.18 3.13 -14.55
C GLN A 3 -9.20 1.95 -14.53
N ILE A 4 -8.26 1.92 -15.48
CA ILE A 4 -7.19 0.92 -15.52
C ILE A 4 -6.20 1.28 -14.41
N VAL A 5 -5.99 0.37 -13.46
CA VAL A 5 -5.04 0.57 -12.35
C VAL A 5 -3.78 -0.26 -12.60
N LYS A 6 -2.63 0.40 -12.77
CA LYS A 6 -1.33 -0.24 -13.06
C LYS A 6 -0.35 -0.12 -11.88
N PRO A 7 0.67 -1.01 -11.77
CA PRO A 7 1.81 -0.79 -10.87
C PRO A 7 2.63 0.41 -11.33
N ILE A 8 3.32 1.05 -10.38
CA ILE A 8 4.37 2.02 -10.68
C ILE A 8 5.68 1.23 -10.85
N LYS A 9 6.18 1.13 -12.08
CA LYS A 9 7.41 0.39 -12.39
C LYS A 9 8.67 1.25 -12.19
N ASP A 10 8.62 2.48 -12.68
CA ASP A 10 9.74 3.42 -12.60
C ASP A 10 9.96 3.94 -11.16
N SER A 11 11.23 4.03 -10.74
CA SER A 11 11.58 4.43 -9.38
C SER A 11 11.43 5.94 -9.14
N TRP A 12 11.63 6.78 -10.15
CA TRP A 12 11.42 8.22 -10.04
C TRP A 12 9.93 8.54 -9.89
N VAL A 13 9.08 7.92 -10.70
CA VAL A 13 7.62 8.04 -10.59
C VAL A 13 7.16 7.58 -9.20
N LEU A 14 7.69 6.47 -8.68
CA LEU A 14 7.35 6.02 -7.34
C LEU A 14 7.72 7.06 -6.28
N HIS A 15 8.91 7.61 -6.36
CA HIS A 15 9.37 8.65 -5.45
C HIS A 15 8.48 9.89 -5.50
N SER A 16 8.14 10.38 -6.70
CA SER A 16 7.25 11.53 -6.87
C SER A 16 5.84 11.28 -6.32
N VAL A 17 5.30 10.06 -6.50
CA VAL A 17 4.00 9.68 -5.91
C VAL A 17 4.07 9.67 -4.38
N GLN A 18 5.13 9.10 -3.81
CA GLN A 18 5.34 9.06 -2.36
C GLN A 18 5.49 10.47 -1.77
N GLU A 19 6.27 11.32 -2.42
CA GLU A 19 6.47 12.70 -2.01
C GLU A 19 5.16 13.51 -2.08
N SER A 20 4.40 13.37 -3.17
CA SER A 20 3.11 14.04 -3.34
C SER A 20 2.10 13.60 -2.28
N LEU A 21 2.04 12.30 -1.95
CA LEU A 21 1.19 11.80 -0.88
C LEU A 21 1.55 12.40 0.49
N LEU A 22 2.83 12.65 0.73
CA LEU A 22 3.35 13.16 2.00
C LEU A 22 3.20 14.68 2.14
N LYS A 23 3.43 15.44 1.07
CA LYS A 23 3.57 16.92 1.14
C LYS A 23 2.35 17.70 0.66
N ASP A 24 1.51 17.14 -0.21
CA ASP A 24 0.43 17.90 -0.86
C ASP A 24 -0.91 17.89 -0.11
N PHE A 25 -0.95 17.30 1.08
CA PHE A 25 -2.16 17.13 1.87
C PHE A 25 -1.90 17.39 3.35
N ASP A 26 -2.85 18.01 4.05
CA ASP A 26 -2.79 18.23 5.50
C ASP A 26 -2.58 16.92 6.29
N LEU A 27 -3.13 15.82 5.77
CA LEU A 27 -3.03 14.49 6.34
C LEU A 27 -2.01 13.62 5.57
N GLY A 28 -0.93 14.24 5.12
CA GLY A 28 0.05 13.66 4.22
C GLY A 28 0.77 12.45 4.82
N CYS A 29 1.20 12.53 6.08
CA CYS A 29 1.83 11.40 6.78
C CYS A 29 0.92 10.16 6.76
N ARG A 30 -0.37 10.30 7.11
CA ARG A 30 -1.35 9.20 7.01
C ARG A 30 -1.43 8.64 5.58
N ASN A 31 -1.55 9.50 4.57
CA ASN A 31 -1.76 9.07 3.19
C ASN A 31 -0.54 8.30 2.65
N TYR A 32 0.65 8.80 2.94
CA TYR A 32 1.93 8.14 2.65
C TYR A 32 2.03 6.77 3.36
N THR A 33 1.73 6.71 4.66
CA THR A 33 1.84 5.46 5.43
C THR A 33 0.83 4.41 4.98
N ILE A 34 -0.39 4.79 4.55
CA ILE A 34 -1.34 3.85 3.91
C ILE A 34 -0.71 3.23 2.67
N PHE A 35 -0.07 4.04 1.82
CA PHE A 35 0.55 3.58 0.58
C PHE A 35 1.73 2.64 0.87
N GLN A 36 2.63 2.99 1.80
CA GLN A 36 3.74 2.11 2.20
C GLN A 36 3.22 0.79 2.78
N THR A 37 2.21 0.85 3.65
CA THR A 37 1.61 -0.33 4.26
C THR A 37 1.05 -1.27 3.19
N GLY A 38 0.29 -0.77 2.23
CA GLY A 38 -0.21 -1.58 1.11
C GLY A 38 0.88 -2.14 0.21
N LYS A 39 1.95 -1.37 -0.02
CA LYS A 39 3.09 -1.81 -0.84
C LYS A 39 3.87 -2.94 -0.18
N ALA A 40 4.12 -2.89 1.13
CA ALA A 40 4.92 -3.89 1.82
C ALA A 40 4.12 -5.13 2.25
N THR A 41 2.88 -4.95 2.70
CA THR A 41 2.02 -6.06 3.14
C THR A 41 1.30 -6.76 2.00
N LEU A 42 1.29 -6.13 0.81
CA LEU A 42 0.56 -6.58 -0.38
C LEU A 42 -0.94 -6.79 -0.14
N LEU A 43 -1.52 -6.18 0.89
CA LEU A 43 -2.95 -6.23 1.17
C LEU A 43 -3.76 -5.42 0.16
N ARG A 44 -5.04 -5.77 0.01
CA ARG A 44 -5.97 -4.90 -0.72
C ARG A 44 -6.22 -3.64 0.11
N VAL A 45 -6.56 -2.54 -0.56
CA VAL A 45 -6.86 -1.27 0.11
C VAL A 45 -7.86 -1.45 1.25
N SER A 46 -8.94 -2.21 1.04
CA SER A 46 -9.98 -2.40 2.04
C SER A 46 -9.48 -3.11 3.28
N ASP A 47 -8.49 -3.99 3.14
CA ASP A 47 -7.89 -4.73 4.25
C ASP A 47 -6.89 -3.84 4.99
N VAL A 48 -6.06 -3.07 4.26
CA VAL A 48 -5.15 -2.06 4.85
C VAL A 48 -5.90 -1.04 5.70
N LEU A 49 -6.98 -0.48 5.16
CA LEU A 49 -7.76 0.54 5.87
C LEU A 49 -8.47 -0.01 7.11
N ARG A 50 -8.64 -1.33 7.22
CA ARG A 50 -9.28 -1.99 8.37
C ARG A 50 -8.30 -2.46 9.44
N LEU A 51 -6.99 -2.31 9.22
CA LEU A 51 -6.00 -2.64 10.24
C LEU A 51 -6.27 -1.82 11.51
N LYS A 52 -6.15 -2.47 12.67
CA LYS A 52 -6.22 -1.82 13.97
C LYS A 52 -4.81 -1.50 14.46
N LYS A 53 -4.69 -0.50 15.32
CA LYS A 53 -3.44 -0.21 16.03
C LYS A 53 -2.94 -1.42 16.81
N SER A 54 -3.85 -2.17 17.44
CA SER A 54 -3.53 -3.41 18.15
C SER A 54 -2.94 -4.50 17.26
N ASP A 55 -3.18 -4.47 15.94
CA ASP A 55 -2.60 -5.45 15.02
C ASP A 55 -1.13 -5.13 14.75
N VAL A 56 -0.75 -3.84 14.81
CA VAL A 56 0.54 -3.30 14.37
C VAL A 56 1.46 -2.92 15.52
N TYR A 57 0.93 -2.32 16.58
CA TYR A 57 1.68 -1.83 17.73
C TYR A 57 1.45 -2.72 18.97
N ASP A 58 2.50 -2.90 19.77
CA ASP A 58 2.39 -3.46 21.12
C ASP A 58 1.81 -2.43 22.11
N GLU A 59 1.62 -2.84 23.36
CA GLU A 59 1.07 -1.99 24.42
C GLU A 59 1.95 -0.77 24.75
N ARG A 60 3.21 -0.76 24.29
CA ARG A 60 4.16 0.34 24.47
C ARG A 60 4.26 1.22 23.22
N GLY A 61 3.36 1.04 22.23
CA GLY A 61 3.37 1.81 20.99
C GLY A 61 4.45 1.38 19.99
N ARG A 62 5.18 0.27 20.23
CA ARG A 62 6.25 -0.18 19.33
C ARG A 62 5.71 -1.08 18.24
N VAL A 63 6.26 -0.97 17.03
CA VAL A 63 5.84 -1.81 15.90
C VAL A 63 6.23 -3.27 16.15
N LYS A 64 5.22 -4.14 16.09
CA LYS A 64 5.36 -5.60 16.16
C LYS A 64 6.13 -6.12 14.95
N LYS A 65 6.83 -7.24 15.11
CA LYS A 65 7.49 -7.92 13.98
C LYS A 65 6.48 -8.43 12.96
N ASN A 66 5.39 -9.02 13.45
CA ASN A 66 4.32 -9.59 12.65
C ASN A 66 2.95 -9.08 13.12
N ALA A 67 2.01 -8.91 12.17
CA ALA A 67 0.59 -8.77 12.45
C ALA A 67 -0.16 -10.02 11.99
N TYR A 68 -1.12 -10.50 12.78
CA TYR A 68 -1.93 -11.68 12.45
C TYR A 68 -3.35 -11.22 12.17
N ILE A 69 -3.80 -11.34 10.92
CA ILE A 69 -5.11 -10.87 10.49
C ILE A 69 -5.88 -11.98 9.76
N ILE A 70 -7.18 -11.77 9.56
CA ILE A 70 -8.02 -12.64 8.72
C ILE A 70 -8.36 -11.87 7.46
N ASP A 71 -7.92 -12.37 6.30
CA ASP A 71 -8.20 -11.74 5.00
C ASP A 71 -9.71 -11.67 4.75
N LYS A 72 -10.25 -10.49 4.44
CA LYS A 72 -11.70 -10.31 4.31
C LYS A 72 -12.28 -11.15 3.17
N LYS A 73 -11.62 -11.17 2.02
CA LYS A 73 -12.10 -11.81 0.79
C LYS A 73 -12.05 -13.33 0.89
N THR A 74 -10.99 -13.88 1.46
CA THR A 74 -10.70 -15.32 1.47
C THR A 74 -11.08 -15.98 2.79
N LYS A 75 -11.26 -15.20 3.86
CA LYS A 75 -11.49 -15.65 5.24
C LYS A 75 -10.36 -16.52 5.80
N LYS A 76 -9.16 -16.44 5.21
CA LYS A 76 -7.98 -17.20 5.64
C LYS A 76 -7.12 -16.36 6.60
N PRO A 77 -6.44 -16.99 7.58
CA PRO A 77 -5.41 -16.33 8.36
C PRO A 77 -4.26 -15.85 7.46
N ASN A 78 -3.74 -14.67 7.75
CA ASN A 78 -2.62 -14.08 7.04
C ASN A 78 -1.67 -13.42 8.06
N THR A 79 -0.39 -13.75 7.96
CA THR A 79 0.67 -13.21 8.81
C THR A 79 1.44 -12.17 8.01
N LEU A 80 1.32 -10.91 8.41
CA LEU A 80 2.01 -9.79 7.78
C LEU A 80 3.34 -9.56 8.45
N TYR A 81 4.43 -9.55 7.68
CA TYR A 81 5.75 -9.16 8.16
C TYR A 81 5.91 -7.64 8.06
N LEU A 82 6.02 -6.96 9.22
CA LEU A 82 5.96 -5.49 9.30
C LEU A 82 7.32 -4.80 9.26
N ASN A 83 8.42 -5.54 9.48
CA ASN A 83 9.76 -4.94 9.52
C ASN A 83 10.11 -4.06 8.30
N PRO A 84 9.71 -4.39 7.04
CA PRO A 84 10.00 -3.54 5.89
C PRO A 84 9.38 -2.14 5.93
N ILE A 85 8.37 -1.91 6.78
CA ILE A 85 7.68 -0.62 6.97
C ILE A 85 7.73 -0.13 8.42
N ARG A 86 8.61 -0.72 9.24
CA ARG A 86 8.71 -0.41 10.67
C ARG A 86 8.91 1.09 10.89
N GLN A 87 9.87 1.69 10.20
CA GLN A 87 10.17 3.11 10.35
C GLN A 87 9.01 4.00 9.91
N ASP A 88 8.33 3.68 8.80
CA ASP A 88 7.17 4.45 8.33
C ASP A 88 6.01 4.41 9.36
N LEU A 89 5.84 3.27 10.03
CA LEU A 89 4.82 3.07 11.06
C LEU A 89 5.19 3.74 12.39
N GLU A 90 6.46 3.72 12.79
CA GLU A 90 6.97 4.44 13.97
C GLU A 90 6.82 5.95 13.78
N ASN A 91 7.30 6.49 12.65
CA ASN A 91 7.13 7.91 12.31
C ASN A 91 5.66 8.34 12.28
N TYR A 92 4.77 7.47 11.79
CA TYR A 92 3.34 7.74 11.76
C TYR A 92 2.70 7.73 13.15
N TYR A 93 3.18 6.87 14.06
CA TYR A 93 2.72 6.84 15.44
C TYR A 93 3.06 8.16 16.14
N ASP A 94 4.32 8.58 16.03
CA ASP A 94 4.82 9.83 16.63
C ASP A 94 4.09 11.04 16.05
N TRP A 95 3.89 11.07 14.72
CA TRP A 95 3.13 12.13 14.07
C TRP A 95 1.67 12.21 14.55
N LEU A 96 1.00 11.06 14.74
CA LEU A 96 -0.37 11.05 15.27
C LEU A 96 -0.42 11.55 16.72
N GLU A 97 0.58 11.20 17.53
CA GLU A 97 0.68 11.66 18.91
C GLU A 97 0.85 13.18 18.97
N GLU A 98 1.74 13.73 18.15
CA GLU A 98 1.97 15.17 18.08
C GLU A 98 0.73 15.91 17.57
N TRP A 99 0.11 15.41 16.50
CA TRP A 99 -1.13 15.99 15.97
C TRP A 99 -2.24 16.02 17.04
N GLN A 100 -2.31 15.02 17.91
CA GLN A 100 -3.27 14.96 19.00
C GLN A 100 -3.01 16.03 20.08
N LYS A 101 -1.74 16.37 20.37
CA LYS A 101 -1.39 17.44 21.31
C LYS A 101 -1.83 18.81 20.78
N GLU A 102 -1.67 19.04 19.48
CA GLU A 102 -2.13 20.26 18.81
C GLU A 102 -3.67 20.35 18.72
N HIS A 103 -4.37 19.21 18.79
CA HIS A 103 -5.83 19.12 18.64
C HIS A 103 -6.49 18.40 19.83
N PRO A 104 -6.47 18.96 21.05
CA PRO A 104 -6.86 18.26 22.27
C PRO A 104 -8.34 17.84 22.34
N THR A 105 -9.21 18.46 21.55
CA THR A 105 -10.64 18.10 21.48
C THR A 105 -10.93 16.92 20.55
N GLN A 106 -9.94 16.50 19.76
CA GLN A 106 -10.05 15.36 18.85
C GLN A 106 -9.60 14.08 19.54
N THR A 107 -9.97 12.91 18.99
CA THR A 107 -9.63 11.60 19.58
C THR A 107 -8.96 10.66 18.58
N VAL A 108 -8.32 11.23 17.56
CA VAL A 108 -7.74 10.49 16.43
C VAL A 108 -6.61 9.56 16.88
N PHE A 109 -5.76 10.01 17.81
CA PHE A 109 -4.68 9.17 18.34
C PHE A 109 -5.22 8.02 19.20
N TYR A 110 -6.40 8.15 19.80
CA TYR A 110 -7.01 7.08 20.61
C TYR A 110 -7.93 6.15 19.81
N SER A 111 -8.17 6.44 18.52
CA SER A 111 -8.91 5.53 17.64
C SER A 111 -8.29 4.13 17.64
N PRO A 112 -9.11 3.06 17.65
CA PRO A 112 -8.62 1.69 17.50
C PRO A 112 -8.09 1.41 16.09
N TRP A 113 -8.54 2.15 15.07
CA TRP A 113 -8.10 2.01 13.69
C TRP A 113 -6.69 2.56 13.50
N LEU A 114 -5.88 1.84 12.71
CA LEU A 114 -4.55 2.31 12.30
C LEU A 114 -4.65 3.59 11.46
N PHE A 115 -5.61 3.62 10.53
CA PHE A 115 -5.86 4.77 9.67
C PHE A 115 -7.26 5.37 9.91
N PRO A 116 -7.44 6.12 11.01
CA PRO A 116 -8.73 6.71 11.35
C PRO A 116 -9.19 7.77 10.35
N SER A 117 -10.50 7.96 10.29
CA SER A 117 -11.09 9.17 9.75
C SER A 117 -10.92 10.32 10.75
N PHE A 118 -10.28 11.40 10.33
CA PHE A 118 -10.06 12.59 11.17
C PHE A 118 -11.35 13.40 11.41
N LYS A 119 -12.45 13.05 10.74
CA LYS A 119 -13.80 13.61 10.99
C LYS A 119 -14.66 12.71 11.87
N ARG A 120 -14.31 11.43 11.93
CA ARG A 120 -15.10 10.35 12.56
C ARG A 120 -14.11 9.31 13.12
N PRO A 121 -13.42 9.62 14.23
CA PRO A 121 -12.33 8.79 14.74
C PRO A 121 -12.75 7.36 15.09
N GLU A 122 -14.04 7.12 15.33
CA GLU A 122 -14.62 5.79 15.55
C GLU A 122 -14.61 4.90 14.30
N LYS A 123 -14.30 5.47 13.12
CA LYS A 123 -14.22 4.78 11.83
C LYS A 123 -12.83 4.92 11.22
N HIS A 124 -12.43 3.94 10.41
CA HIS A 124 -11.30 4.11 9.52
C HIS A 124 -11.65 5.07 8.36
N ILE A 125 -10.62 5.59 7.68
CA ILE A 125 -10.81 6.37 6.45
C ILE A 125 -11.61 5.55 5.40
N ASP A 126 -12.56 6.22 4.74
CA ASP A 126 -13.35 5.61 3.68
C ASP A 126 -12.49 5.30 2.43
N GLU A 127 -12.72 4.15 1.80
CA GLU A 127 -11.98 3.74 0.58
C GLU A 127 -12.16 4.76 -0.55
N ARG A 128 -13.37 5.31 -0.72
CA ARG A 128 -13.64 6.39 -1.69
C ARG A 128 -12.78 7.62 -1.41
N ARG A 129 -12.50 7.93 -0.13
CA ARG A 129 -11.65 9.08 0.22
C ARG A 129 -10.20 8.79 -0.17
N TYR A 130 -9.70 7.58 0.08
CA TYR A 130 -8.36 7.19 -0.34
C TYR A 130 -8.22 7.16 -1.87
N TYR A 131 -9.23 6.66 -2.59
CA TYR A 131 -9.29 6.76 -4.05
C TYR A 131 -9.13 8.20 -4.53
N MET A 132 -9.87 9.15 -3.94
CA MET A 132 -9.79 10.56 -4.32
C MET A 132 -8.41 11.16 -4.05
N ILE A 133 -7.70 10.72 -3.01
CA ILE A 133 -6.33 11.13 -2.73
C ILE A 133 -5.41 10.65 -3.87
N MET A 134 -5.45 9.36 -4.21
CA MET A 134 -4.65 8.79 -5.30
C MET A 134 -4.96 9.44 -6.65
N TYR A 135 -6.24 9.73 -6.93
CA TYR A 135 -6.67 10.43 -8.14
C TYR A 135 -6.08 11.85 -8.21
N LYS A 136 -6.07 12.60 -7.11
CA LYS A 136 -5.46 13.95 -7.06
C LYS A 136 -3.95 13.91 -7.29
N VAL A 137 -3.25 12.96 -6.69
CA VAL A 137 -1.82 12.72 -6.95
C VAL A 137 -1.59 12.40 -8.43
N GLY A 138 -2.40 11.51 -9.00
CA GLY A 138 -2.32 11.15 -10.42
C GLY A 138 -2.53 12.36 -11.32
N LYS A 139 -3.54 13.18 -11.06
CA LYS A 139 -3.78 14.42 -11.80
C LYS A 139 -2.62 15.40 -11.71
N LYS A 140 -2.01 15.56 -10.52
CA LYS A 140 -0.85 16.46 -10.33
C LYS A 140 0.37 15.99 -11.13
N LEU A 141 0.64 14.69 -11.12
CA LEU A 141 1.82 14.10 -11.75
C LEU A 141 1.59 13.69 -13.22
N ASN A 142 0.41 14.00 -13.78
CA ASN A 142 -0.02 13.56 -15.10
C ASN A 142 0.02 12.03 -15.31
N ILE A 143 -0.43 11.28 -14.29
CA ILE A 143 -0.52 9.81 -14.27
C ILE A 143 -2.00 9.42 -14.16
N ASP A 144 -2.53 8.76 -15.19
CA ASP A 144 -3.96 8.43 -15.30
C ASP A 144 -4.35 7.07 -14.70
N TYR A 145 -3.38 6.23 -14.38
CA TYR A 145 -3.59 4.86 -13.89
C TYR A 145 -3.50 4.70 -12.36
N LEU A 146 -3.29 5.79 -11.59
CA LEU A 146 -3.24 5.69 -10.13
C LEU A 146 -4.63 5.40 -9.55
N GLY A 147 -4.69 4.43 -8.65
CA GLY A 147 -5.89 4.03 -7.95
C GLY A 147 -5.61 3.29 -6.65
N THR A 148 -6.65 2.78 -6.01
CA THR A 148 -6.54 2.15 -4.69
C THR A 148 -5.70 0.87 -4.68
N HIS A 149 -5.64 0.15 -5.80
CA HIS A 149 -4.83 -1.05 -5.96
C HIS A 149 -3.39 -0.78 -6.43
N THR A 150 -3.03 0.47 -6.75
CA THR A 150 -1.68 0.80 -7.23
C THR A 150 -0.62 0.41 -6.21
N MET A 151 -0.83 0.67 -4.91
CA MET A 151 0.12 0.30 -3.85
C MET A 151 0.42 -1.21 -3.85
N ARG A 152 -0.60 -2.06 -3.87
CA ARG A 152 -0.47 -3.53 -3.90
C ARG A 152 0.21 -4.02 -5.17
N LYS A 153 -0.19 -3.49 -6.34
CA LYS A 153 0.42 -3.82 -7.64
C LYS A 153 1.90 -3.46 -7.67
N THR A 154 2.23 -2.26 -7.21
CA THR A 154 3.61 -1.74 -7.15
C THR A 154 4.48 -2.58 -6.22
N GLY A 155 3.96 -2.96 -5.04
CA GLY A 155 4.67 -3.86 -4.13
C GLY A 155 4.97 -5.21 -4.77
N ALA A 156 3.97 -5.81 -5.41
CA ALA A 156 4.12 -7.11 -6.07
C ALA A 156 5.12 -7.07 -7.22
N TYR A 157 5.09 -6.01 -8.02
CA TYR A 157 6.06 -5.79 -9.10
C TYR A 157 7.48 -5.68 -8.55
N ARG A 158 7.68 -4.92 -7.47
CA ARG A 158 9.01 -4.82 -6.83
C ARG A 158 9.50 -6.15 -6.29
N VAL A 159 8.64 -6.96 -5.68
CA VAL A 159 9.02 -8.31 -5.26
C VAL A 159 9.43 -9.15 -6.48
N TYR A 160 8.66 -9.11 -7.57
CA TYR A 160 8.98 -9.83 -8.79
C TYR A 160 10.38 -9.47 -9.31
N GLU A 161 10.65 -8.18 -9.56
CA GLU A 161 11.94 -7.72 -10.09
C GLU A 161 13.11 -8.05 -9.14
N GLN A 162 12.96 -7.75 -7.84
CA GLN A 162 14.06 -7.88 -6.87
C GLN A 162 14.34 -9.33 -6.46
N THR A 163 13.46 -10.26 -6.79
CA THR A 163 13.66 -11.70 -6.56
C THR A 163 14.08 -12.43 -7.84
N ASN A 164 14.56 -11.68 -8.83
CA ASN A 164 14.95 -12.19 -10.14
C ASN A 164 13.79 -12.93 -10.82
N HIS A 165 12.64 -12.26 -10.91
CA HIS A 165 11.43 -12.71 -11.58
C HIS A 165 10.76 -13.97 -10.97
N ASN A 166 10.84 -14.16 -9.64
CA ASN A 166 10.21 -15.30 -8.97
C ASN A 166 8.68 -15.16 -8.89
N ILE A 167 7.99 -15.61 -9.95
CA ILE A 167 6.54 -15.51 -10.08
C ILE A 167 5.78 -16.36 -9.04
N ALA A 168 6.31 -17.53 -8.67
CA ALA A 168 5.70 -18.42 -7.68
C ALA A 168 5.61 -17.75 -6.29
N LEU A 169 6.65 -17.02 -5.89
CA LEU A 169 6.66 -16.23 -4.65
C LEU A 169 5.60 -15.13 -4.70
N VAL A 170 5.53 -14.37 -5.81
CA VAL A 170 4.55 -13.29 -5.97
C VAL A 170 3.12 -13.84 -5.95
N MET A 171 2.86 -14.96 -6.61
CA MET A 171 1.57 -15.66 -6.58
C MET A 171 1.17 -16.04 -5.15
N LYS A 172 2.10 -16.62 -4.38
CA LYS A 172 1.87 -16.99 -2.99
C LYS A 172 1.53 -15.78 -2.12
N LEU A 173 2.29 -14.69 -2.28
CA LEU A 173 2.06 -13.45 -1.54
C LEU A 173 0.74 -12.75 -1.89
N LEU A 174 0.33 -12.80 -3.17
CA LEU A 174 -0.93 -12.24 -3.61
C LEU A 174 -2.13 -13.18 -3.41
N ASN A 175 -1.87 -14.45 -3.08
CA ASN A 175 -2.85 -15.54 -3.06
C ASN A 175 -3.58 -15.65 -4.41
N HIS A 176 -2.80 -15.67 -5.49
CA HIS A 176 -3.25 -15.85 -6.87
C HIS A 176 -3.10 -17.31 -7.29
N SER A 177 -4.10 -17.84 -8.01
CA SER A 177 -4.15 -19.24 -8.45
C SER A 177 -3.61 -19.47 -9.87
N SER A 178 -3.27 -18.42 -10.60
CA SER A 178 -2.81 -18.47 -11.99
C SER A 178 -1.63 -17.53 -12.20
N GLU A 179 -0.64 -18.04 -12.94
CA GLU A 179 0.53 -17.28 -13.37
C GLU A 179 0.14 -16.16 -14.33
N ASP A 180 -0.63 -16.46 -15.38
CA ASP A 180 -1.13 -15.49 -16.35
C ASP A 180 -1.88 -14.32 -15.67
N MET A 181 -2.74 -14.63 -14.71
CA MET A 181 -3.43 -13.61 -13.92
C MET A 181 -2.44 -12.72 -13.16
N THR A 182 -1.34 -13.29 -12.67
CA THR A 182 -0.31 -12.56 -11.92
C THR A 182 0.54 -11.71 -12.84
N LEU A 183 0.99 -12.23 -13.99
CA LEU A 183 1.71 -11.45 -15.00
C LEU A 183 0.89 -10.25 -15.49
N ALA A 184 -0.40 -10.47 -15.83
CA ALA A 184 -1.32 -9.39 -16.16
C ALA A 184 -1.52 -8.41 -15.00
N TYR A 185 -1.56 -8.90 -13.75
CA TYR A 185 -1.67 -8.04 -12.57
C TYR A 185 -0.45 -7.12 -12.38
N LEU A 186 0.75 -7.63 -12.70
CA LEU A 186 2.02 -6.91 -12.72
C LEU A 186 2.18 -6.00 -13.96
N GLY A 187 1.22 -6.02 -14.89
CA GLY A 187 1.32 -5.27 -16.13
C GLY A 187 2.49 -5.73 -16.99
N LEU A 188 2.83 -7.01 -16.92
CA LEU A 188 3.75 -7.70 -17.82
C LEU A 188 2.90 -8.28 -18.95
N ASP A 189 2.51 -7.39 -19.86
CA ASP A 189 1.74 -7.71 -21.04
C ASP A 189 2.64 -8.24 -22.16
N GLN A 190 2.03 -8.48 -23.33
CA GLN A 190 2.71 -9.04 -24.48
C GLN A 190 3.91 -8.19 -24.93
N GLU A 191 3.82 -6.86 -24.85
CA GLU A 191 4.91 -5.93 -25.17
C GLU A 191 6.13 -6.14 -24.25
N THR A 192 5.89 -6.43 -22.97
CA THR A 192 6.99 -6.78 -22.04
C THR A 192 7.63 -8.12 -22.42
N ARG A 193 6.86 -9.10 -22.91
CA ARG A 193 7.40 -10.39 -23.35
C ARG A 193 8.26 -10.24 -24.59
N GLU A 194 7.81 -9.45 -25.57
CA GLU A 194 8.54 -9.18 -26.81
C GLU A 194 9.88 -8.49 -26.51
N HIS A 195 9.88 -7.45 -25.67
CA HIS A 195 11.13 -6.78 -25.27
C HIS A 195 12.09 -7.72 -24.52
N ILE A 196 11.59 -8.65 -23.69
CA ILE A 196 12.46 -9.64 -23.05
C ILE A 196 13.09 -10.53 -24.12
N LEU A 197 12.31 -11.04 -25.08
CA LEU A 197 12.81 -11.90 -26.15
C LEU A 197 13.90 -11.20 -26.99
N ASP A 198 13.78 -9.90 -27.24
CA ASP A 198 14.79 -9.11 -27.98
C ASP A 198 16.15 -9.03 -27.26
N THR A 199 16.17 -9.22 -25.93
CA THR A 199 17.40 -9.19 -25.13
C THR A 199 18.05 -10.56 -24.96
N ILE A 200 17.38 -11.64 -25.40
CA ILE A 200 17.92 -12.99 -25.30
C ILE A 200 18.84 -13.25 -26.48
N ASP A 201 20.09 -13.58 -26.17
CA ASP A 201 21.00 -14.19 -27.13
C ASP A 201 20.63 -15.67 -27.30
N PHE A 202 20.15 -16.03 -28.49
CA PHE A 202 19.76 -17.40 -28.82
C PHE A 202 20.92 -18.21 -29.45
N GLY A 203 22.11 -17.61 -29.64
CA GLY A 203 23.28 -18.21 -30.28
C GLY A 203 23.78 -17.46 -31.51
#